data_AF-A0A3B4AKW1-F1
#
_entry.id   AF-A0A3B4AKW1-F1
#
_cell.length_a   1.000
_cell.length_b   1.000
_cell.length_c   1.000
_cell.angle_alpha   90.00
_cell.angle_beta   90.00
_cell.angle_gamma   90.00
#
_symmetry.space_group_name_H-M   'P 1'
#
loop_
_entity.id
_entity.type
_entity.pdbx_description
1 polymer ?
#
loop_
_entity_poly.entity_id
_entity_poly.type
_entity_poly.pdbx_seq_one_letter_code
_entity_poly.pdbx_strand_id
1 'polypeptide(L)'
;THLELCLVSFTHSLDGRLGFSVRGGSEHGLSIFVSKVEDNSTAAGLRVGDKLVEVNGISLESITMSSAVKVLTGSNRLRMVVRRVVLCLLFSLADSTVM
;
A
#
# COMPACT_ATOMS: atom_id res chain seq x y z
N THR A 1 -19.48 -2.84 -7.27
CA THR A 1 -18.14 -2.20 -7.31
C THR A 1 -17.10 -3.31 -7.22
N HIS A 2 -16.32 -3.55 -8.28
CA HIS A 2 -15.35 -4.65 -8.30
C HIS A 2 -14.15 -4.26 -7.44
N LEU A 3 -14.11 -4.75 -6.20
CA LEU A 3 -12.99 -4.57 -5.29
C LEU A 3 -11.97 -5.66 -5.64
N GLU A 4 -11.01 -5.35 -6.49
CA GLU A 4 -9.96 -6.31 -6.81
C GLU A 4 -8.93 -6.34 -5.69
N LEU A 5 -8.70 -7.55 -5.17
CA LEU A 5 -7.50 -7.85 -4.41
C LEU A 5 -6.37 -8.07 -5.41
N CYS A 6 -5.38 -7.18 -5.40
CA CYS A 6 -4.18 -7.33 -6.20
C CYS A 6 -3.07 -7.91 -5.33
N LEU A 7 -2.41 -8.96 -5.83
CA LEU A 7 -1.18 -9.46 -5.24
C LEU A 7 -0.01 -8.68 -5.82
N VAL A 8 0.78 -8.05 -4.95
CA VAL A 8 1.96 -7.27 -5.31
C VAL A 8 3.16 -7.86 -4.59
N SER A 9 4.24 -8.11 -5.29
CA SER A 9 5.47 -8.63 -4.69
C SER A 9 6.69 -7.84 -5.11
N PHE A 10 7.53 -7.49 -4.15
CA PHE A 10 8.81 -6.83 -4.43
C PHE A 10 9.84 -7.18 -3.35
N THR A 11 11.09 -6.88 -3.66
CA THR A 11 12.24 -7.06 -2.79
C THR A 11 12.72 -5.68 -2.36
N HIS A 12 13.21 -5.57 -1.12
CA HIS A 12 13.85 -4.35 -0.63
C HIS A 12 14.99 -3.98 -1.57
N SER A 13 15.14 -2.68 -1.83
CA SER A 13 16.30 -2.17 -2.55
C SER A 13 17.57 -2.39 -1.72
N LEU A 14 18.73 -2.39 -2.38
CA LEU A 14 20.03 -2.56 -1.73
C LEU A 14 20.28 -1.52 -0.63
N ASP A 15 19.65 -0.34 -0.74
CA ASP A 15 19.71 0.74 0.25
C ASP A 15 18.80 0.53 1.48
N GLY A 16 18.15 -0.62 1.61
CA GLY A 16 17.23 -0.95 2.71
C GLY A 16 15.90 -0.17 2.67
N ARG A 17 15.62 0.54 1.56
CA ARG A 17 14.39 1.29 1.37
C ARG A 17 13.32 0.41 0.73
N LEU A 18 12.09 0.60 1.20
CA LEU A 18 10.90 -0.05 0.67
C LEU A 18 10.41 0.56 -0.65
N GLY A 19 10.66 1.85 -0.87
CA GLY A 19 10.16 2.57 -2.05
C GLY A 19 8.71 3.05 -1.92
N PHE A 20 8.11 2.98 -0.74
CA PHE A 20 6.78 3.52 -0.48
C PHE A 20 6.62 3.90 1.00
N SER A 21 5.61 4.70 1.28
CA SER A 21 5.19 5.10 2.63
C SER A 21 3.79 4.61 2.91
N VAL A 22 3.50 4.34 4.19
CA VAL A 22 2.16 3.96 4.66
C VAL A 22 1.67 4.90 5.76
N ARG A 23 0.35 4.93 5.96
CA ARG A 23 -0.34 5.66 7.02
C ARG A 23 -1.52 4.84 7.55
N GLY A 24 -2.04 5.23 8.71
CA GLY A 24 -3.20 4.61 9.34
C GLY A 24 -2.82 3.95 10.66
N GLY A 25 -3.47 2.84 10.98
CA GLY A 25 -3.25 2.09 12.21
C GLY A 25 -4.53 1.98 13.03
N SER A 26 -4.75 0.80 13.60
CA SER A 26 -5.94 0.50 14.40
C SER A 26 -6.02 1.32 15.68
N GLU A 27 -4.90 1.86 16.17
CA GLU A 27 -4.87 2.83 17.27
C GLU A 27 -5.66 4.11 16.97
N HIS A 28 -5.90 4.40 15.68
CA HIS A 28 -6.70 5.52 15.22
C HIS A 28 -8.03 5.08 14.57
N GLY A 29 -8.39 3.79 14.66
CA GLY A 29 -9.55 3.23 13.98
C GLY A 29 -9.40 3.17 12.45
N LEU A 30 -8.17 3.22 11.92
CA LEU A 30 -7.89 3.26 10.49
C LEU A 30 -7.17 1.98 10.02
N SER A 31 -7.45 1.54 8.79
CA SER A 31 -6.62 0.51 8.12
C SER A 31 -5.28 1.09 7.65
N ILE A 32 -4.34 0.22 7.27
CA ILE A 32 -3.06 0.63 6.69
C ILE A 32 -3.23 0.93 5.20
N PHE A 33 -2.82 2.12 4.76
CA PHE A 33 -2.89 2.55 3.36
C PHE A 33 -1.55 3.06 2.86
N VAL A 34 -1.27 2.88 1.57
CA VAL A 34 -0.14 3.52 0.90
C VAL A 34 -0.40 5.02 0.77
N SER A 35 0.51 5.83 1.29
CA SER A 35 0.45 7.30 1.23
C SER A 35 1.33 7.89 0.14
N LYS A 36 2.44 7.22 -0.20
CA LYS A 36 3.39 7.64 -1.23
C LYS A 36 4.05 6.40 -1.84
N VAL A 37 4.34 6.45 -3.14
CA VAL A 37 5.22 5.48 -3.83
C VAL A 37 6.34 6.29 -4.45
N GLU A 38 7.58 5.90 -4.22
CA GLU A 38 8.75 6.57 -4.81
C GLU A 38 8.91 6.12 -6.26
N ASP A 39 9.21 7.08 -7.14
CA ASP A 39 9.51 6.82 -8.54
C ASP A 39 10.73 5.90 -8.69
N ASN A 40 10.68 5.02 -9.69
CA ASN A 40 11.74 4.05 -10.00
C ASN A 40 12.10 3.08 -8.85
N SER A 41 11.20 2.89 -7.89
CA SER A 41 11.40 1.93 -6.81
C SER A 41 10.94 0.52 -7.17
N THR A 42 11.36 -0.47 -6.39
CA THR A 42 10.89 -1.85 -6.52
C THR A 42 9.40 -2.00 -6.19
N ALA A 43 8.77 -0.98 -5.58
CA ALA A 43 7.36 -0.94 -5.24
C ALA A 43 6.42 -0.53 -6.41
N ALA A 44 6.89 -0.62 -7.66
CA ALA A 44 6.16 -0.18 -8.87
C ALA A 44 4.76 -0.79 -9.08
N GLY A 45 4.42 -1.88 -8.36
CA GLY A 45 3.08 -2.48 -8.38
C GLY A 45 2.06 -1.84 -7.43
N LEU A 46 2.51 -1.05 -6.45
CA LEU A 46 1.66 -0.34 -5.49
C LEU A 46 1.19 0.99 -6.07
N ARG A 47 0.02 1.45 -5.63
CA ARG A 47 -0.52 2.78 -5.92
C ARG A 47 -0.88 3.48 -4.62
N VAL A 48 -0.75 4.80 -4.63
CA VAL A 48 -1.27 5.63 -3.53
C VAL A 48 -2.76 5.36 -3.36
N GLY A 49 -3.18 5.16 -2.10
CA GLY A 49 -4.55 4.79 -1.76
C GLY A 49 -4.83 3.28 -1.70
N ASP A 50 -3.90 2.42 -2.13
CA ASP A 50 -4.04 0.97 -1.91
C ASP A 50 -4.13 0.68 -0.40
N LYS A 51 -5.13 -0.10 0.00
CA LYS A 51 -5.23 -0.65 1.36
C LYS A 51 -4.39 -1.92 1.46
N LEU A 52 -3.48 -2.00 2.42
CA LEU A 52 -2.75 -3.24 2.70
C LEU A 52 -3.67 -4.18 3.50
N VAL A 53 -3.87 -5.39 2.98
CA VAL A 53 -4.71 -6.41 3.61
C VAL A 53 -3.84 -7.48 4.26
N GLU A 54 -2.80 -7.93 3.57
CA GLU A 54 -1.90 -8.98 4.05
C GLU A 54 -0.47 -8.73 3.57
N VAL A 55 0.52 -9.15 4.36
CA VAL A 55 1.93 -9.16 3.99
C VAL A 55 2.57 -10.45 4.47
N ASN A 56 3.13 -11.23 3.54
CA ASN A 56 3.80 -12.51 3.80
C ASN A 56 2.94 -13.49 4.64
N GLY A 57 1.62 -13.53 4.43
CA GLY A 57 0.71 -14.38 5.21
C GLY A 57 0.22 -13.77 6.52
N ILE A 58 0.71 -12.57 6.89
CA ILE A 58 0.27 -11.85 8.09
C ILE A 58 -0.82 -10.87 7.69
N SER A 59 -2.00 -10.99 8.29
CA SER A 59 -3.08 -10.03 8.10
C SER A 59 -2.72 -8.68 8.73
N LEU A 60 -2.97 -7.60 7.98
CA LEU A 60 -2.86 -6.21 8.44
C LEU A 60 -4.23 -5.63 8.80
N GLU A 61 -5.27 -6.46 8.86
CA GLU A 61 -6.56 -6.01 9.38
C GLU A 61 -6.47 -5.72 10.88
N SER A 62 -6.92 -4.54 11.29
CA SER A 62 -6.89 -4.08 12.69
C SER A 62 -5.50 -4.07 13.35
N ILE A 63 -4.43 -3.98 12.54
CA ILE A 63 -3.06 -3.87 13.03
C ILE A 63 -2.70 -2.43 13.42
N THR A 64 -1.87 -2.26 14.45
CA THR A 64 -1.31 -0.94 14.78
C THR A 64 -0.27 -0.51 13.76
N MET A 65 -0.05 0.80 13.61
CA MET A 65 0.96 1.32 12.70
C MET A 65 2.37 0.78 13.02
N SER A 66 2.72 0.76 14.30
CA SER A 66 4.02 0.23 14.77
C SER A 66 4.22 -1.24 14.43
N SER A 67 3.18 -2.08 14.55
CA SER A 67 3.24 -3.49 14.18
C SER A 67 3.29 -3.69 12.67
N ALA A 68 2.54 -2.89 11.90
CA ALA A 68 2.61 -2.91 10.44
C ALA A 68 4.03 -2.61 9.94
N VAL A 69 4.69 -1.60 10.50
CA VAL A 69 6.09 -1.27 10.14
C VAL A 69 7.01 -2.46 10.38
N LYS A 70 6.89 -3.15 11.54
CA LYS A 70 7.70 -4.35 11.83
C LYS A 70 7.49 -5.46 10.80
N VAL A 71 6.25 -5.68 10.37
CA VAL A 71 5.95 -6.69 9.33
C VAL A 71 6.56 -6.29 7.99
N LEU A 72 6.48 -5.02 7.61
CA LEU A 72 7.02 -4.50 6.35
C LEU A 72 8.55 -4.48 6.30
N THR A 73 9.22 -4.26 7.43
CA THR A 73 10.69 -4.21 7.50
C THR A 73 11.32 -5.53 7.93
N GLY A 74 10.55 -6.48 8.46
CA GLY A 74 11.04 -7.76 8.99
C GLY A 74 11.39 -8.80 7.92
N SER A 75 11.24 -8.50 6.63
CA SER A 75 11.56 -9.44 5.55
C SER A 75 12.06 -8.69 4.32
N ASN A 76 13.14 -9.21 3.71
CA ASN A 76 13.72 -8.63 2.50
C ASN A 76 12.79 -8.74 1.27
N ARG A 77 11.97 -9.79 1.21
CA ARG A 77 10.93 -9.97 0.18
C ARG A 77 9.55 -9.81 0.79
N LEU A 78 8.73 -8.96 0.18
CA LEU A 78 7.36 -8.73 0.58
C LEU A 78 6.42 -9.27 -0.49
N ARG A 79 5.53 -10.18 -0.11
CA ARG A 79 4.34 -10.56 -0.89
C ARG A 79 3.14 -9.97 -0.20
N MET A 80 2.47 -9.03 -0.85
CA MET A 80 1.42 -8.24 -0.26
C MET A 80 0.11 -8.48 -1.00
N VAL A 81 -0.98 -8.61 -0.25
CA VAL A 81 -2.33 -8.53 -0.81
C VAL A 81 -2.84 -7.13 -0.51
N VAL A 82 -3.16 -6.39 -1.57
CA VAL A 82 -3.72 -5.05 -1.45
C VAL A 82 -5.11 -4.98 -2.02
N ARG A 83 -5.95 -4.15 -1.42
CA ARG A 83 -7.28 -3.85 -1.92
C ARG A 83 -7.24 -2.48 -2.59
N ARG A 84 -7.38 -2.51 -3.91
CA ARG A 84 -7.37 -1.31 -4.75
C ARG A 84 -8.81 -0.86 -4.99
N VAL A 85 -9.15 0.33 -4.53
CA VAL A 85 -10.42 0.94 -4.91
C VAL A 85 -10.24 1.54 -6.29
N VAL A 86 -10.76 0.85 -7.30
CA VAL A 86 -10.76 1.30 -8.69
C VAL A 86 -11.79 2.41 -8.85
N LEU A 87 -11.59 3.55 -8.19
CA LEU A 87 -12.36 4.76 -8.46
C LEU A 87 -11.79 5.47 -9.70
N CYS A 88 -11.64 4.69 -10.78
CA CYS A 88 -11.01 5.12 -12.02
C CYS A 88 -11.89 6.08 -12.84
N LEU A 89 -13.08 6.48 -12.36
CA LEU A 89 -13.99 7.33 -13.13
C LEU A 89 -14.38 8.66 -12.47
N LEU A 90 -13.90 8.98 -11.27
CA LEU A 90 -14.24 10.29 -10.66
C LEU A 90 -13.03 11.17 -10.34
N PHE A 91 -11.81 10.63 -10.32
CA PHE A 91 -10.60 11.45 -10.20
C PHE A 91 -9.90 11.71 -11.54
N SER A 92 -9.95 10.78 -12.51
CA SER A 92 -9.44 11.08 -13.86
C SER A 92 -10.30 12.10 -14.61
N LEU A 93 -11.58 12.26 -14.24
CA LEU A 93 -12.45 13.32 -14.75
C LEU A 93 -12.44 14.59 -13.86
N ALA A 94 -11.84 14.53 -12.67
CA ALA A 94 -11.68 15.70 -11.80
C ALA A 94 -10.28 16.34 -11.90
N ASP A 95 -9.32 15.70 -12.58
CA ASP A 95 -8.18 16.38 -13.21
C ASP A 95 -8.55 16.90 -14.62
N SER A 96 -9.80 17.34 -14.77
CA SER A 96 -10.12 18.41 -15.69
C SER A 96 -10.39 19.62 -14.81
N THR A 97 -9.35 20.34 -14.43
CA THR A 97 -9.36 21.81 -14.50
C THR A 97 -9.77 22.11 -15.95
N VAL A 98 -11.04 22.31 -16.27
CA VAL A 98 -11.84 23.55 -16.11
C VAL A 98 -10.97 24.80 -16.08
N MET A 99 -10.88 25.41 -17.28
CA MET A 99 -10.44 26.76 -17.66
C MET A 99 -8.95 27.07 -17.64
#